data_AF-F6HYG9-F1
#
_entry.id   AF-F6HYG9-F1
#
_cell.length_a   1.000
_cell.length_b   1.000
_cell.length_c   1.000
_cell.angle_alpha   90.00
_cell.angle_beta   90.00
_cell.angle_gamma   90.00
#
_symmetry.space_group_name_H-M   'P 1'
#
loop_
_entity.id
_entity.type
_entity.pdbx_description
1 polymer ?
#
loop_
_entity_poly.entity_id
_entity_poly.type
_entity_poly.pdbx_seq_one_letter_code
_entity_poly.pdbx_strand_id
1 'polypeptide(L)'
;MEEIIEGDECGESEIEQQNLRIFSRLVALWLFKLPNLRSIYRWTLPFTSLTKIVMSGCPKLRKLPLNSSSATNTLEIIQGNSRWWEGLEWEDDNLKHNFTRYFVCKD
;
A
#
# COMPACT_ATOMS: atom_id res chain seq x y z
N MET A 1 -4.23 -45.40 3.35
CA MET A 1 -3.02 -44.68 3.79
C MET A 1 -2.99 -43.43 2.94
N GLU A 2 -3.45 -42.33 3.51
CA GLU A 2 -3.54 -41.05 2.81
C GLU A 2 -2.38 -40.20 3.33
N GLU A 3 -1.43 -39.89 2.44
CA GLU A 3 -0.47 -38.81 2.64
C GLU A 3 -1.01 -37.58 1.93
N ILE A 4 -1.15 -36.47 2.66
CA ILE A 4 -1.19 -35.13 2.08
C ILE A 4 -0.27 -34.27 2.96
N ILE A 5 0.96 -34.07 2.46
CA ILE A 5 1.89 -33.04 2.93
C ILE A 5 1.57 -31.76 2.15
N GLU A 6 1.98 -30.63 2.72
CA GLU A 6 2.14 -29.30 2.11
C GLU A 6 1.02 -28.30 2.43
N GLY A 7 1.02 -27.84 3.68
CA GLY A 7 0.78 -26.42 3.95
C GLY A 7 2.10 -25.69 3.74
N ASP A 8 2.20 -25.00 2.61
CA ASP A 8 3.25 -24.06 2.22
C ASP A 8 3.59 -23.10 3.38
N GLU A 9 4.63 -23.42 4.16
CA GLU A 9 5.40 -22.41 4.86
C GLU A 9 6.05 -21.57 3.76
N CYS A 10 5.41 -20.46 3.39
CA CYS A 10 5.97 -19.48 2.48
C CYS A 10 7.18 -18.85 3.18
N GLY A 11 8.31 -19.55 3.12
CA GLY A 11 9.60 -19.07 3.55
C GLY A 11 9.93 -17.86 2.69
N GLU A 12 9.84 -16.67 3.30
CA GLU A 12 10.24 -15.42 2.66
C GLU A 12 11.66 -15.59 2.11
N SER A 13 11.80 -15.55 0.78
CA SER A 13 13.13 -15.62 0.19
C SER A 13 13.93 -14.38 0.63
N GLU A 14 15.20 -14.55 0.99
CA GLU A 14 16.08 -13.44 1.41
C GLU A 14 16.14 -12.30 0.36
N ILE A 15 15.84 -12.62 -0.91
CA ILE A 15 15.74 -11.70 -2.03
C ILE A 15 14.52 -10.76 -1.90
N GLU A 16 13.38 -11.26 -1.40
CA GLU A 16 12.18 -10.46 -1.19
C GLU A 16 12.38 -9.46 -0.05
N GLN A 17 13.00 -9.87 1.06
CA GLN A 17 13.32 -8.94 2.17
C GLN A 17 14.29 -7.82 1.76
N GLN A 18 15.26 -8.11 0.88
CA GLN A 18 16.15 -7.07 0.35
C GLN A 18 15.41 -6.08 -0.56
N ASN A 19 14.44 -6.55 -1.35
CA ASN A 19 13.63 -5.69 -2.22
C ASN A 19 12.67 -4.76 -1.44
N LEU A 20 12.22 -5.15 -0.25
CA LEU A 20 11.37 -4.32 0.61
C LEU A 20 12.07 -3.02 1.07
N ARG A 21 13.40 -2.99 1.08
CA ARG A 21 14.18 -1.80 1.48
C ARG A 21 14.33 -0.76 0.37
N ILE A 22 13.98 -1.06 -0.87
CA ILE A 22 14.18 -0.15 -2.02
C ILE A 22 13.42 1.17 -1.83
N PHE A 23 12.28 1.14 -1.13
CA PHE A 23 11.47 2.32 -0.84
C PHE A 23 11.65 2.88 0.58
N SER A 24 12.65 2.43 1.34
CA SER A 24 12.91 2.90 2.72
C SER A 24 13.19 4.40 2.79
N ARG A 25 13.74 4.99 1.73
CA ARG A 25 14.06 6.42 1.62
C ARG A 25 13.01 7.21 0.81
N LEU A 26 11.94 6.56 0.34
CA LEU A 26 10.90 7.25 -0.42
C LEU A 26 10.12 8.16 0.52
N VAL A 27 10.18 9.48 0.29
CA VAL A 27 9.52 10.49 1.12
C VAL A 27 8.14 10.85 0.60
N ALA A 28 7.94 10.85 -0.71
CA ALA A 28 6.66 11.20 -1.32
C ALA A 28 6.37 10.32 -2.54
N LEU A 29 5.12 9.88 -2.67
CA LEU A 29 4.62 9.10 -3.80
C LEU A 29 3.51 9.87 -4.52
N TRP A 30 3.75 10.20 -5.79
CA TRP A 30 2.90 11.07 -6.59
C TRP A 30 2.50 10.33 -7.87
N LEU A 31 1.22 10.00 -8.03
CA LEU A 31 0.71 9.25 -9.19
C LEU A 31 -0.41 10.02 -9.86
N PHE A 32 -0.20 10.35 -11.14
CA PHE A 32 -1.08 11.22 -11.91
C PHE A 32 -1.44 10.60 -13.25
N LYS A 33 -2.74 10.60 -13.57
CA LYS A 33 -3.29 10.24 -14.89
C LYS A 33 -2.78 8.87 -15.39
N LEU A 34 -2.79 7.88 -14.51
CA LEU A 34 -2.45 6.49 -14.83
C LEU A 34 -3.74 5.64 -14.86
N PRO A 35 -4.55 5.73 -15.94
CA PRO A 35 -5.90 5.14 -15.97
C PRO A 35 -5.91 3.61 -15.91
N ASN A 36 -4.79 2.98 -16.21
CA ASN A 36 -4.63 1.52 -16.23
C ASN A 36 -3.82 0.96 -15.07
N LEU A 37 -3.26 1.81 -14.19
CA LEU A 37 -2.50 1.34 -13.04
C LEU A 37 -3.43 0.63 -12.06
N ARG A 38 -3.13 -0.63 -11.73
CA ARG A 38 -3.94 -1.48 -10.84
C ARG A 38 -3.34 -1.69 -9.47
N SER A 39 -2.01 -1.79 -9.42
CA SER A 39 -1.23 -1.86 -8.19
C SER A 39 0.12 -1.18 -8.41
N ILE A 40 0.73 -0.71 -7.32
CA ILE A 40 2.10 -0.18 -7.29
C ILE A 40 3.10 -1.33 -7.10
N TYR A 41 2.78 -2.27 -6.20
CA TYR A 41 3.60 -3.44 -5.90
C TYR A 41 2.72 -4.61 -5.47
N ARG A 42 3.19 -5.85 -5.63
CA ARG A 42 2.41 -7.05 -5.29
C ARG A 42 2.28 -7.25 -3.78
N TRP A 43 3.28 -6.82 -3.03
CA TRP A 43 3.36 -6.99 -1.58
C TRP A 43 3.26 -5.65 -0.84
N THR A 44 3.13 -5.72 0.48
CA THR A 44 3.17 -4.54 1.34
C THR A 44 4.60 -4.02 1.43
N LEU A 45 4.78 -2.70 1.53
CA LEU A 45 6.09 -2.06 1.58
C LEU A 45 6.24 -1.31 2.90
N PRO A 46 7.35 -1.46 3.64
CA PRO A 46 7.49 -0.92 4.99
C PRO A 46 7.55 0.61 5.05
N PHE A 47 7.78 1.30 3.92
CA PHE A 47 7.77 2.76 3.78
C PHE A 47 8.21 3.56 5.02
N THR A 48 9.45 3.35 5.44
CA THR A 48 9.95 3.90 6.70
C THR A 48 10.06 5.43 6.70
N SER A 49 10.15 6.09 5.54
CA SER A 49 10.29 7.55 5.41
C SER A 49 9.14 8.24 4.68
N LEU A 50 8.08 7.52 4.32
CA LEU A 50 7.03 8.06 3.46
C LEU A 50 6.14 9.04 4.24
N THR A 51 6.09 10.28 3.78
CA THR A 51 5.32 11.37 4.40
C THR A 51 4.07 11.71 3.61
N LYS A 52 4.07 11.52 2.28
CA LYS A 52 2.97 11.97 1.40
C LYS A 52 2.63 10.95 0.33
N ILE A 53 1.34 10.70 0.15
CA ILE A 53 0.80 9.98 -1.00
C ILE A 53 -0.18 10.93 -1.71
N VAL A 54 0.01 11.16 -3.00
CA VAL A 54 -0.86 12.03 -3.82
C VAL A 54 -1.32 11.28 -5.05
N MET A 55 -2.64 11.18 -5.22
CA MET A 55 -3.30 10.40 -6.24
C MET A 55 -4.28 11.27 -7.03
N SER A 56 -4.18 11.26 -8.36
CA SER A 56 -5.22 11.85 -9.23
C SER A 56 -5.27 11.17 -10.59
N GLY A 57 -6.47 10.87 -11.08
CA GLY A 57 -6.66 10.23 -12.39
C GLY A 57 -6.17 8.77 -12.47
N CYS A 58 -6.23 8.01 -11.37
CA CYS A 58 -5.83 6.60 -11.28
C CYS A 58 -7.02 5.70 -10.86
N PRO A 59 -8.13 5.65 -11.61
CA PRO A 59 -9.39 5.01 -11.22
C PRO A 59 -9.33 3.48 -11.02
N LYS A 60 -8.31 2.81 -11.59
CA LYS A 60 -8.14 1.35 -11.47
C LYS A 60 -7.19 0.94 -10.35
N LEU A 61 -6.54 1.89 -9.66
CA LEU A 61 -5.65 1.56 -8.54
C LEU A 61 -6.51 1.22 -7.33
N ARG A 62 -6.58 -0.06 -6.99
CA ARG A 62 -7.42 -0.59 -5.90
C ARG A 62 -6.63 -0.94 -4.64
N LYS A 63 -5.32 -1.16 -4.74
CA LYS A 63 -4.46 -1.46 -3.60
C LYS A 63 -3.31 -0.48 -3.46
N LEU A 64 -3.05 -0.10 -2.22
CA LEU A 64 -1.81 0.57 -1.81
C LEU A 64 -0.91 -0.47 -1.15
N PRO A 65 0.42 -0.43 -1.38
CA PRO A 65 1.35 -1.33 -0.72
C PRO A 65 1.63 -0.88 0.73
N LEU A 66 0.58 -0.74 1.54
CA LEU A 66 0.62 -0.35 2.95
C LEU A 66 0.14 -1.51 3.83
N ASN A 67 0.74 -1.65 5.01
CA ASN A 67 0.30 -2.50 6.11
C ASN A 67 0.24 -1.70 7.42
N SER A 68 -0.14 -2.36 8.52
CA SER A 68 -0.31 -1.74 9.84
C SER A 68 0.97 -1.08 10.41
N SER A 69 2.14 -1.50 9.94
CA SER A 69 3.45 -0.92 10.32
C SER A 69 3.96 0.13 9.34
N SER A 70 3.35 0.24 8.17
CA SER A 70 3.84 1.08 7.07
C SER A 70 3.59 2.55 7.35
N ALA A 71 4.65 3.36 7.34
CA ALA A 71 4.58 4.81 7.40
C ALA A 71 3.77 5.40 8.58
N THR A 72 3.35 4.63 9.59
CA THR A 72 2.43 5.11 10.64
C THR A 72 3.02 6.23 11.51
N ASN A 73 4.34 6.32 11.58
CA ASN A 73 5.06 7.38 12.32
C ASN A 73 5.52 8.54 11.43
N THR A 74 5.44 8.41 10.11
CA THR A 74 6.01 9.39 9.16
C THR A 74 4.99 9.96 8.19
N LEU A 75 3.90 9.23 7.93
CA LEU A 75 2.86 9.65 7.02
C LEU A 75 2.11 10.84 7.59
N GLU A 76 2.04 11.90 6.80
CA GLU A 76 1.34 13.14 7.12
C GLU A 76 0.03 13.25 6.34
N ILE A 77 0.02 12.83 5.07
CA ILE A 77 -1.12 13.03 4.19
C ILE A 77 -1.24 11.96 3.10
N ILE A 78 -2.47 11.52 2.88
CA ILE A 78 -2.90 10.81 1.67
C ILE A 78 -3.93 11.69 0.98
N GLN A 79 -3.63 12.16 -0.23
CA GLN A 79 -4.50 13.05 -0.98
C GLN A 79 -5.03 12.34 -2.23
N GLY A 80 -6.35 12.39 -2.44
CA GLY A 80 -7.00 11.85 -3.63
C GLY A 80 -8.50 12.16 -3.61
N ASN A 81 -9.24 11.75 -4.63
CA ASN A 81 -10.69 11.91 -4.62
C ASN A 81 -11.38 10.82 -3.78
N SER A 82 -12.57 11.13 -3.24
CA SER A 82 -13.32 10.19 -2.38
C SER A 82 -13.66 8.88 -3.08
N ARG A 83 -14.02 8.91 -4.37
CA ARG A 83 -14.37 7.68 -5.13
C ARG A 83 -13.21 6.70 -5.19
N TRP A 84 -11.99 7.19 -5.32
CA TRP A 84 -10.79 6.36 -5.28
C TRP A 84 -10.58 5.81 -3.87
N TRP A 85 -10.64 6.65 -2.85
CA TRP A 85 -10.43 6.23 -1.45
C TRP A 85 -11.43 5.17 -0.97
N GLU A 86 -12.70 5.39 -1.23
CA GLU A 86 -13.79 4.44 -0.92
C GLU A 86 -13.65 3.15 -1.73
N GLY A 87 -13.08 3.25 -2.93
CA GLY A 87 -12.84 2.14 -3.82
C GLY A 87 -11.58 1.32 -3.55
N LEU A 88 -10.76 1.71 -2.56
CA LEU A 88 -9.58 0.93 -2.17
C LEU A 88 -9.99 -0.37 -1.47
N GLU A 89 -9.33 -1.45 -1.85
CA GLU A 89 -9.39 -2.76 -1.21
C GLU A 89 -8.38 -2.79 -0.06
N TRP A 90 -8.88 -2.66 1.16
CA TRP A 90 -8.09 -2.77 2.37
C TRP A 90 -8.01 -4.23 2.83
N GLU A 91 -6.90 -4.60 3.48
CA GLU A 91 -6.72 -5.93 4.04
C GLU A 91 -7.74 -6.20 5.16
N ASP A 92 -7.96 -5.20 6.01
CA ASP A 92 -8.98 -5.21 7.05
C ASP A 92 -9.50 -3.79 7.34
N ASP A 93 -10.63 -3.71 8.05
CA ASP A 93 -11.26 -2.44 8.41
C ASP A 93 -10.42 -1.59 9.37
N ASN A 94 -9.59 -2.23 10.20
CA ASN A 94 -8.72 -1.53 11.15
C ASN A 94 -7.60 -0.78 10.41
N LEU A 95 -7.06 -1.37 9.34
CA LEU A 95 -6.07 -0.75 8.48
C LEU A 95 -6.65 0.50 7.81
N LYS A 96 -7.85 0.38 7.23
CA LYS A 96 -8.56 1.52 6.66
C LYS A 96 -8.77 2.62 7.71
N HIS A 97 -9.24 2.25 8.90
CA HIS A 97 -9.46 3.19 9.99
C HIS A 97 -8.17 3.93 10.39
N ASN A 98 -7.06 3.20 10.53
CA ASN A 98 -5.75 3.77 10.87
C ASN A 98 -5.25 4.79 9.84
N PHE A 99 -5.49 4.55 8.55
CA PHE A 99 -5.04 5.46 7.50
C PHE A 99 -6.04 6.58 7.18
N THR A 100 -7.32 6.44 7.57
CA THR A 100 -8.36 7.44 7.31
C THR A 100 -8.04 8.80 7.91
N ARG A 101 -7.37 8.85 9.07
CA ARG A 101 -6.96 10.12 9.70
C ARG A 101 -5.98 10.96 8.86
N TYR A 102 -5.27 10.34 7.91
CA TYR A 102 -4.36 11.03 7.01
C TYR A 102 -5.01 11.39 5.67
N PHE A 103 -6.21 10.87 5.40
CA PHE A 103 -6.86 11.08 4.12
C PHE A 103 -7.46 12.48 4.00
N VAL A 104 -7.11 13.17 2.92
CA VAL A 104 -7.65 14.47 2.54
C VAL A 104 -8.26 14.33 1.16
N CYS A 105 -9.58 14.53 1.08
CA CYS A 105 -10.26 14.58 -0.20
C CYS A 105 -9.83 15.83 -0.98
N LYS A 106 -9.46 15.65 -2.24
CA LYS A 106 -9.26 16.73 -3.19
C LYS A 106 -9.99 16.41 -4.49
N ASP A 107 -11.04 17.19 -4.75
CA ASP A 107 -11.81 17.18 -6.00
C ASP A 107 -11.07 17.94 -7.11
#